data_AF-A0A168HMV5-F1
#
_entry.id   AF-A0A168HMV5-F1
#
_cell.length_a   1.000
_cell.length_b   1.000
_cell.length_c   1.000
_cell.angle_alpha   90.00
_cell.angle_beta   90.00
_cell.angle_gamma   90.00
#
_symmetry.space_group_name_H-M   'P 1'
#
loop_
_entity.id
_entity.type
_entity.pdbx_description
1 polymer ?
#
loop_
_entity_poly.entity_id
_entity_poly.type
_entity_poly.pdbx_seq_one_letter_code
_entity_poly.pdbx_strand_id
1 'polypeptide(L)'
;MVKGLDNEDLGYYIKKVVFKLHETYPNPLRSIEQPPFEVSETGWGEFEIMIKIHFQNVVSEKPVVLYHHLRLHPYEDDVNGQPWPKDKPVMSLLYDELVFNEPTESLYQVFADHNALNVNLPNKKTIKDPSLPLFSTQLEQEENERLDNALDEINSQIATLQQKITLLD
;
A
#
# COMPACT_ATOMS: atom_id res chain seq x y z
N MET A 1 4.17 7.75 -3.38
CA MET A 1 4.98 8.19 -2.22
C MET A 1 5.15 7.04 -1.26
N VAL A 2 6.21 7.02 -0.46
CA VAL A 2 6.39 6.12 0.69
C VAL A 2 6.41 7.01 1.94
N LYS A 3 5.58 6.70 2.93
CA LYS A 3 5.44 7.51 4.14
C LYS A 3 5.16 6.61 5.35
N GLY A 4 5.59 7.05 6.53
CA GLY A 4 5.23 6.43 7.79
C GLY A 4 3.78 6.69 8.18
N LEU A 5 3.25 5.86 9.07
CA LEU A 5 1.97 6.14 9.73
C LEU A 5 2.06 7.47 10.49
N ASP A 6 0.99 8.27 10.46
CA ASP A 6 0.93 9.58 11.14
C ASP A 6 2.14 10.51 10.87
N ASN A 7 2.75 10.44 9.67
CA ASN A 7 3.97 11.18 9.28
C ASN A 7 5.20 10.88 10.15
N GLU A 8 5.33 9.65 10.63
CA GLU A 8 6.58 9.17 11.22
C GLU A 8 7.76 9.35 10.26
N ASP A 9 8.90 9.79 10.81
CA ASP A 9 10.16 9.87 10.05
C ASP A 9 10.72 8.46 9.82
N LEU A 10 10.83 8.04 8.57
CA LEU A 10 11.39 6.72 8.23
C LEU A 10 12.91 6.74 8.01
N GLY A 11 13.54 7.91 8.07
CA GLY A 11 14.96 8.09 7.71
C GLY A 11 15.94 7.33 8.62
N TYR A 12 15.53 6.98 9.85
CA TYR A 12 16.37 6.25 10.80
C TYR A 12 16.66 4.81 10.35
N TYR A 13 15.82 4.22 9.51
CA TYR A 13 16.02 2.86 8.98
C TYR A 13 15.97 2.77 7.45
N ILE A 14 15.34 3.74 6.77
CA ILE A 14 15.36 3.85 5.30
C ILE A 14 16.49 4.80 4.88
N LYS A 15 17.40 4.28 4.06
CA LYS A 15 18.50 5.04 3.46
C LYS A 15 18.10 5.75 2.17
N LYS A 16 17.35 5.07 1.31
CA LYS A 16 16.83 5.65 0.06
C LYS A 16 15.69 4.82 -0.51
N VAL A 17 14.83 5.47 -1.27
CA VAL A 17 13.76 4.83 -2.04
C VAL A 17 14.00 5.07 -3.51
N VAL A 18 13.96 4.00 -4.31
CA VAL A 18 14.10 4.07 -5.76
C VAL A 18 12.75 3.75 -6.41
N PHE A 19 12.20 4.70 -7.15
CA PHE A 19 11.00 4.52 -7.95
C PHE A 19 11.41 4.22 -9.39
N LYS A 20 10.98 3.08 -9.93
CA LYS A 20 11.10 2.76 -11.35
C LYS A 20 9.77 3.07 -12.03
N LEU A 21 9.73 4.17 -12.77
CA LEU A 21 8.62 4.60 -13.60
C LEU A 21 8.61 3.85 -14.93
N HIS A 22 7.56 4.06 -15.73
CA HIS A 22 7.47 3.55 -17.09
C HIS A 22 8.59 4.11 -17.99
N GLU A 23 9.06 3.32 -18.95
CA GLU A 23 10.23 3.63 -19.80
C GLU A 23 10.06 4.89 -20.67
N THR A 24 8.81 5.33 -20.87
CA THR A 24 8.51 6.57 -21.59
C THR A 24 8.91 7.83 -20.83
N TYR A 25 9.15 7.74 -19.52
CA TYR A 25 9.62 8.87 -18.73
C TYR A 25 11.13 9.08 -18.91
N PRO A 26 11.60 10.34 -19.02
CA PRO A 26 13.01 10.62 -18.95
C PRO A 26 13.54 10.24 -17.55
N ASN A 27 14.67 9.53 -17.53
CA ASN A 27 15.28 9.00 -16.31
C ASN A 27 14.25 8.21 -15.47
N PRO A 28 13.76 7.05 -15.94
CA PRO A 28 12.65 6.35 -15.28
C PRO A 28 13.02 5.82 -13.89
N LEU A 29 14.31 5.69 -13.59
CA LEU A 29 14.82 5.31 -12.27
C LEU A 29 15.07 6.58 -11.43
N ARG A 30 14.17 6.89 -10.50
CA ARG A 30 14.27 8.03 -9.58
C ARG A 30 14.74 7.55 -8.22
N SER A 31 15.89 8.04 -7.76
CA SER A 31 16.45 7.70 -6.44
C SER A 31 16.29 8.88 -5.49
N ILE A 32 15.53 8.69 -4.41
CA ILE A 32 15.28 9.69 -3.38
C ILE A 32 15.98 9.24 -2.09
N GLU A 33 16.98 9.99 -1.65
CA GLU A 33 17.86 9.61 -0.52
C GLU A 33 17.44 10.23 0.81
N GLN A 34 16.49 11.17 0.81
CA GLN A 34 16.00 11.82 2.02
C GLN A 34 14.48 12.02 1.93
N PRO A 35 13.76 12.00 3.06
CA PRO A 35 12.33 12.31 3.07
C PRO A 35 12.08 13.77 2.61
N PRO A 36 10.95 14.06 1.96
CA PRO A 36 9.86 13.12 1.64
C PRO A 36 10.21 12.16 0.49
N PHE A 37 9.90 10.87 0.68
CA PHE A 37 10.13 9.85 -0.34
C PHE A 37 8.99 9.85 -1.38
N GLU A 38 9.01 10.82 -2.28
CA GLU A 38 7.98 11.01 -3.28
C GLU A 38 8.52 11.42 -4.65
N VAL A 39 7.69 11.22 -5.66
CA VAL A 39 7.93 11.63 -7.04
C VAL A 39 6.64 12.25 -7.54
N SER A 40 6.75 13.45 -8.12
CA SER A 40 5.65 14.13 -8.80
C SER A 40 5.97 14.21 -10.28
N GLU A 41 5.02 13.76 -11.10
CA GLU A 41 5.15 13.69 -12.56
C GLU A 41 3.80 13.90 -13.23
N THR A 42 3.82 14.23 -14.52
CA THR A 42 2.61 14.33 -15.35
C THR A 42 2.56 13.16 -16.33
N GLY A 43 1.38 12.55 -16.49
CA GLY A 43 1.18 11.43 -17.40
C GLY A 43 -0.28 11.24 -17.78
N TRP A 44 -0.50 10.34 -18.72
CA TRP A 44 -1.82 10.04 -19.30
C TRP A 44 -2.27 8.59 -19.07
N GLY A 45 -1.38 7.73 -18.56
CA GLY A 45 -1.63 6.30 -18.42
C GLY A 45 -1.37 5.80 -17.00
N GLU A 46 -2.09 4.75 -16.65
CA GLU A 46 -1.91 3.95 -15.44
C GLU A 46 -0.88 2.85 -15.71
N PHE A 47 0.01 2.59 -14.76
CA PHE A 47 1.04 1.57 -14.89
C PHE A 47 1.56 1.14 -13.51
N GLU A 48 2.21 -0.01 -13.45
CA GLU A 48 2.84 -0.49 -12.24
C GLU A 48 4.20 0.22 -11.99
N ILE A 49 4.33 0.84 -10.83
CA ILE A 49 5.57 1.44 -10.35
C ILE A 49 6.25 0.45 -9.41
N MET A 50 7.48 0.06 -9.74
CA MET A 50 8.33 -0.69 -8.81
C MET A 50 8.99 0.29 -7.84
N ILE A 51 8.84 0.04 -6.54
CA ILE A 51 9.38 0.84 -5.45
C ILE A 51 10.39 -0.01 -4.70
N LYS A 52 11.67 0.37 -4.74
CA LYS A 52 12.75 -0.35 -4.07
C LYS A 52 13.29 0.44 -2.88
N ILE A 53 13.06 -0.07 -1.68
CA ILE A 53 13.47 0.53 -0.41
C ILE A 53 14.83 -0.04 -0.03
N HIS A 54 15.82 0.83 0.13
CA HIS A 54 17.14 0.47 0.65
C HIS A 54 17.25 0.91 2.10
N PHE A 55 17.76 0.02 2.94
CA PHE A 55 17.89 0.27 4.36
C PHE A 55 19.21 0.92 4.74
N GLN A 56 19.23 1.55 5.91
CA GLN A 56 20.45 2.02 6.56
C GLN A 56 21.34 0.82 6.92
N ASN A 57 22.65 1.07 7.02
CA ASN A 57 23.62 0.00 7.30
C ASN A 57 23.33 -0.73 8.62
N VAL A 58 22.77 -0.04 9.62
CA VAL A 58 22.40 -0.60 10.93
C VAL A 58 21.34 -1.70 10.83
N VAL A 59 20.48 -1.64 9.80
CA VAL A 59 19.43 -2.64 9.58
C VAL A 59 20.04 -3.95 9.10
N SER A 60 21.15 -3.88 8.35
CA SER A 60 21.85 -5.04 7.79
C SER A 60 20.98 -5.98 6.93
N GLU A 61 19.87 -5.47 6.37
CA GLU A 61 18.95 -6.22 5.52
C GLU A 61 19.08 -5.89 4.04
N LYS A 62 18.64 -6.83 3.19
CA LYS A 62 18.57 -6.61 1.75
C LYS A 62 17.46 -5.59 1.40
N PRO A 63 17.61 -4.82 0.32
CA PRO A 63 16.53 -3.94 -0.14
C PRO A 63 15.24 -4.69 -0.44
N VAL A 64 14.11 -4.13 -0.02
CA VAL A 64 12.76 -4.65 -0.32
C VAL A 64 12.23 -4.01 -1.59
N VAL A 65 11.48 -4.78 -2.38
CA VAL A 65 10.83 -4.33 -3.61
C VAL A 65 9.32 -4.47 -3.44
N LEU A 66 8.61 -3.37 -3.65
CA LEU A 66 7.15 -3.27 -3.65
C LEU A 66 6.70 -2.88 -5.06
N TYR A 67 5.46 -3.20 -5.38
CA TYR A 67 4.82 -2.81 -6.63
C TYR A 67 3.55 -2.03 -6.31
N HIS A 68 3.40 -0.86 -6.92
CA HIS A 68 2.26 0.00 -6.72
C HIS A 68 1.66 0.38 -8.07
N HIS A 69 0.39 0.01 -8.28
CA HIS A 69 -0.31 0.38 -9.50
C HIS A 69 -0.74 1.86 -9.43
N LEU A 70 -0.14 2.70 -10.28
CA LEU A 70 -0.49 4.11 -10.37
C LEU A 70 -1.88 4.26 -10.96
N ARG A 71 -2.78 4.88 -10.20
CA ARG A 71 -4.17 5.10 -10.60
C ARG A 71 -4.44 6.57 -10.89
N LEU A 72 -5.07 6.84 -12.03
CA LEU A 72 -5.47 8.17 -12.50
C LEU A 72 -6.99 8.34 -12.50
N HIS A 73 -7.74 7.23 -12.61
CA HIS A 73 -9.19 7.24 -12.63
C HIS A 73 -9.79 6.81 -11.29
N PRO A 74 -10.95 7.37 -10.89
CA PRO A 74 -11.68 6.91 -9.71
C PRO A 74 -11.97 5.40 -9.75
N TYR A 75 -12.12 4.79 -8.58
CA TYR A 75 -12.95 3.59 -8.47
C TYR A 75 -14.38 4.02 -8.84
N GLU A 76 -15.16 3.14 -9.49
CA GLU A 76 -16.45 3.46 -10.14
C GLU A 76 -17.38 4.37 -9.31
N ASP A 77 -18.39 4.96 -9.97
CA ASP A 77 -19.39 5.89 -9.40
C ASP A 77 -19.73 5.54 -7.94
N ASP A 78 -20.02 6.57 -7.13
CA ASP A 78 -20.31 6.36 -5.70
C ASP A 78 -21.38 5.26 -5.48
N VAL A 79 -21.57 4.78 -4.25
CA VAL A 79 -22.58 3.74 -3.94
C VAL A 79 -24.00 4.10 -4.43
N ASN A 80 -24.24 5.36 -4.84
CA ASN A 80 -25.48 5.91 -5.37
C ASN A 80 -25.44 6.24 -6.88
N GLY A 81 -24.38 5.87 -7.61
CA GLY A 81 -24.21 6.13 -9.04
C GLY A 81 -23.85 7.59 -9.40
N GLN A 82 -23.35 8.40 -8.47
CA GLN A 82 -22.93 9.77 -8.74
C GLN A 82 -21.51 9.82 -9.33
N PRO A 83 -21.29 10.68 -10.35
CA PRO A 83 -19.97 10.85 -10.96
C PRO A 83 -18.98 11.46 -9.95
N TRP A 84 -17.73 11.00 -10.03
CA TRP A 84 -16.67 11.50 -9.17
C TRP A 84 -16.50 13.03 -9.28
N PRO A 85 -16.42 13.78 -8.16
CA PRO A 85 -16.27 15.23 -8.20
C PRO A 85 -14.98 15.65 -8.93
N LYS A 86 -15.09 16.63 -9.85
CA LYS A 86 -13.94 17.09 -10.67
C LYS A 86 -12.77 17.62 -9.85
N ASP A 87 -13.04 18.17 -8.66
CA ASP A 87 -12.03 18.79 -7.79
C ASP A 87 -11.47 17.81 -6.74
N LYS A 88 -11.95 16.56 -6.71
CA LYS A 88 -11.51 15.56 -5.75
C LYS A 88 -10.34 14.74 -6.34
N PRO A 89 -9.16 14.73 -5.71
CA PRO A 89 -8.03 13.95 -6.20
C PRO A 89 -8.32 12.45 -6.09
N VAL A 90 -7.80 11.67 -7.04
CA VAL A 90 -7.81 10.21 -6.97
C VAL A 90 -6.72 9.78 -5.98
N MET A 91 -7.11 8.98 -4.99
CA MET A 91 -6.21 8.46 -3.96
C MET A 91 -6.15 6.94 -4.06
N SER A 92 -4.95 6.41 -4.30
CA SER A 92 -4.66 4.98 -4.19
C SER A 92 -3.52 4.82 -3.19
N LEU A 93 -3.83 4.31 -2.00
CA LEU A 93 -2.87 4.15 -0.91
C LEU A 93 -2.93 2.69 -0.43
N LEU A 94 -1.76 2.10 -0.24
CA LEU A 94 -1.60 0.76 0.32
C LEU A 94 -0.87 0.86 1.65
N TYR A 95 -1.37 0.12 2.63
CA TYR A 95 -0.67 -0.16 3.88
C TYR A 95 0.16 -1.42 3.73
N ASP A 96 1.36 -1.41 4.29
CA ASP A 96 2.29 -2.53 4.27
C ASP A 96 3.14 -2.53 5.56
N GLU A 97 3.62 -3.71 5.95
CA GLU A 97 4.38 -3.93 7.18
C GLU A 97 5.76 -4.51 6.88
N LEU A 98 6.80 -3.76 7.24
CA LEU A 98 8.18 -4.23 7.13
C LEU A 98 8.57 -4.97 8.41
N VAL A 99 8.56 -6.30 8.33
CA VAL A 99 8.89 -7.18 9.46
C VAL A 99 10.36 -7.58 9.43
N PHE A 100 11.11 -7.17 10.45
CA PHE A 100 12.51 -7.52 10.66
C PHE A 100 12.58 -8.67 11.67
N ASN A 101 12.73 -9.90 11.16
CA ASN A 101 12.85 -11.09 12.02
C ASN A 101 14.26 -11.13 12.63
N GLU A 102 14.33 -11.33 13.95
CA GLU A 102 15.59 -11.43 14.70
C GLU A 102 16.54 -10.24 14.43
N PRO A 103 16.10 -8.98 14.73
CA PRO A 103 16.90 -7.80 14.44
C PRO A 103 18.22 -7.83 15.22
N THR A 104 19.27 -7.24 14.64
CA THR A 104 20.52 -7.00 15.37
C THR A 104 20.25 -6.15 16.62
N GLU A 105 21.08 -6.31 17.66
CA GLU A 105 20.94 -5.51 18.89
C GLU A 105 20.94 -4.00 18.57
N SER A 106 21.80 -3.56 17.64
CA SER A 106 21.82 -2.17 17.19
C SER A 106 20.52 -1.72 16.53
N LEU A 107 19.91 -2.56 15.68
CA LEU A 107 18.63 -2.23 15.05
C LEU A 107 17.50 -2.18 16.08
N TYR A 108 17.50 -3.12 17.02
CA TYR A 108 16.53 -3.16 18.11
C TYR A 108 16.57 -1.88 18.95
N GLN A 109 17.76 -1.41 19.33
CA GLN A 109 17.91 -0.16 20.08
C GLN A 109 17.40 1.04 19.26
N VAL A 110 17.73 1.11 17.97
CA VAL A 110 17.22 2.17 17.09
C VAL A 110 15.69 2.16 17.06
N PHE A 111 15.05 1.00 16.92
CA PHE A 111 13.59 0.90 16.94
C PHE A 111 12.99 1.23 18.31
N ALA A 112 13.66 0.89 19.41
CA ALA A 112 13.25 1.26 20.75
C ALA A 112 13.23 2.79 20.93
N ASP A 113 14.30 3.46 20.50
CA ASP A 113 14.46 4.92 20.60
C ASP A 113 13.42 5.69 19.75
N HIS A 114 12.95 5.08 18.66
CA HIS A 114 11.97 5.66 17.75
C HIS A 114 10.54 5.13 17.96
N ASN A 115 10.29 4.36 19.03
CA ASN A 115 8.98 3.78 19.34
C ASN A 115 8.38 2.92 18.20
N ALA A 116 9.25 2.18 17.50
CA ALA A 116 8.96 1.36 16.32
C ALA A 116 9.04 -0.15 16.59
N LEU A 117 9.09 -0.56 17.86
CA LEU A 117 9.11 -1.98 18.25
C LEU A 117 7.74 -2.67 18.11
N ASN A 118 6.66 -1.90 18.10
CA ASN A 118 5.31 -2.41 17.98
C ASN A 118 4.64 -1.82 16.74
N VAL A 119 3.71 -2.58 16.16
CA VAL A 119 2.85 -2.10 15.08
C VAL A 119 2.01 -0.94 15.61
N ASN A 120 2.21 0.25 15.05
CA ASN A 120 1.50 1.47 15.45
C ASN A 120 0.21 1.68 14.63
N LEU A 121 -0.46 0.59 14.21
CA LEU A 121 -1.72 0.67 13.47
C LEU A 121 -2.88 0.95 14.44
N PRO A 122 -3.73 1.98 14.19
CA PRO A 122 -4.86 2.28 15.06
C PRO A 122 -5.85 1.12 15.18
N ASN A 123 -6.34 0.85 16.39
CA ASN A 123 -7.30 -0.23 16.62
C ASN A 123 -8.71 0.05 16.08
N LYS A 124 -9.09 1.33 16.01
CA LYS A 124 -10.44 1.75 15.61
C LYS A 124 -10.37 2.75 14.48
N LYS A 125 -11.35 2.68 13.60
CA LYS A 125 -11.57 3.69 12.57
C LYS A 125 -11.84 5.05 13.23
N THR A 126 -10.86 5.94 13.18
CA THR A 126 -10.95 7.30 13.74
C THR A 126 -10.70 8.33 12.66
N ILE A 127 -11.76 9.02 12.24
CA ILE A 127 -11.70 10.05 11.20
C ILE A 127 -11.14 11.33 11.82
N LYS A 128 -9.81 11.46 11.81
CA LYS A 128 -9.15 12.73 12.13
C LYS A 128 -9.24 13.70 10.94
N ASP A 129 -9.17 13.17 9.72
CA ASP A 129 -9.29 13.91 8.46
C ASP A 129 -10.08 13.07 7.44
N PRO A 130 -11.25 13.52 6.96
CA PRO A 130 -12.04 12.82 5.94
C PRO A 130 -11.34 12.67 4.57
N SER A 131 -10.27 13.43 4.32
CA SER A 131 -9.55 13.46 3.04
C SER A 131 -8.41 12.43 2.95
N LEU A 132 -8.02 11.83 4.07
CA LEU A 132 -6.99 10.80 4.13
C LEU A 132 -7.62 9.42 4.31
N PRO A 133 -7.21 8.40 3.54
CA PRO A 133 -7.68 7.05 3.78
C PRO A 133 -7.18 6.58 5.15
N LEU A 134 -8.07 5.88 5.83
CA LEU A 134 -7.83 5.35 7.15
C LEU A 134 -7.31 3.92 7.03
N PHE A 135 -6.23 3.63 7.76
CA PHE A 135 -5.78 2.27 8.01
C PHE A 135 -5.99 1.98 9.50
N SER A 136 -6.65 0.86 9.79
CA SER A 136 -6.91 0.43 11.17
C SER A 136 -7.15 -1.07 11.17
N THR A 137 -6.87 -1.74 12.28
CA THR A 137 -7.13 -3.18 12.42
C THR A 137 -8.61 -3.52 12.25
N GLN A 138 -9.51 -2.62 12.67
CA GLN A 138 -10.95 -2.77 12.41
C GLN A 138 -11.27 -2.78 10.90
N LEU A 139 -10.68 -1.87 10.11
CA LEU A 139 -10.92 -1.82 8.67
C LEU A 139 -10.36 -3.04 7.95
N GLU A 140 -9.22 -3.55 8.41
CA GLU A 140 -8.64 -4.80 7.92
C GLU A 140 -9.58 -5.99 8.20
N GLN A 141 -10.11 -6.09 9.42
CA GLN A 141 -11.10 -7.11 9.78
C GLN A 141 -12.37 -7.03 8.91
N GLU A 142 -12.91 -5.82 8.72
CA GLU A 142 -14.09 -5.58 7.87
C GLU A 142 -13.83 -5.98 6.41
N GLU A 143 -12.64 -5.68 5.87
CA GLU A 143 -12.28 -6.06 4.50
C GLU A 143 -12.05 -7.57 4.37
N ASN A 144 -11.42 -8.22 5.35
CA ASN A 144 -11.27 -9.68 5.38
C ASN A 144 -12.64 -10.38 5.36
N GLU A 145 -13.58 -9.92 6.19
CA GLU A 145 -14.95 -10.45 6.20
C GLU A 145 -15.64 -10.26 4.85
N ARG A 146 -15.45 -9.11 4.19
CA ARG A 146 -16.00 -8.86 2.86
C ARG A 146 -15.41 -9.80 1.81
N LEU A 147 -14.09 -10.03 1.84
CA LEU A 147 -13.41 -10.94 0.92
C LEU A 147 -13.86 -12.39 1.12
N ASP A 148 -13.99 -12.84 2.36
CA ASP A 148 -14.50 -14.19 2.68
C ASP A 148 -15.91 -14.39 2.12
N ASN A 149 -16.81 -13.42 2.33
CA ASN A 149 -18.16 -13.48 1.77
C ASN A 149 -18.18 -13.53 0.24
N ALA A 150 -17.33 -12.74 -0.43
CA ALA A 150 -17.23 -12.74 -1.88
C ALA A 150 -16.67 -14.07 -2.42
N LEU A 151 -15.72 -14.66 -1.70
CA LEU A 151 -15.13 -15.96 -2.05
C LEU A 151 -16.17 -17.08 -1.92
N ASP A 152 -16.99 -17.06 -0.87
CA ASP A 152 -18.11 -18.00 -0.70
C ASP A 152 -19.14 -17.89 -1.82
N GLU A 153 -19.48 -16.67 -2.24
CA GLU A 153 -20.39 -16.45 -3.36
C GLU A 153 -19.83 -17.03 -4.67
N ILE A 154 -18.57 -16.73 -4.98
CA ILE A 154 -17.88 -17.25 -6.16
C ILE A 154 -17.85 -18.78 -6.13
N ASN A 155 -17.52 -19.39 -4.99
CA ASN A 155 -17.51 -20.84 -4.85
C ASN A 155 -18.89 -21.46 -5.07
N SER A 156 -19.96 -20.82 -4.60
CA SER A 156 -21.34 -21.26 -4.85
C SER A 156 -21.72 -21.18 -6.33
N GLN A 157 -21.31 -20.11 -7.02
CA GLN A 157 -21.50 -19.98 -8.46
C GLN A 157 -20.73 -21.06 -9.24
N ILE A 158 -19.47 -21.33 -8.86
CA ILE A 158 -18.64 -22.39 -9.43
C ILE A 158 -19.33 -23.75 -9.26
N ALA A 159 -19.81 -24.09 -8.07
CA ALA A 159 -20.50 -25.35 -7.80
C ALA A 159 -21.77 -25.50 -8.66
N THR A 160 -22.55 -24.43 -8.80
CA THR A 160 -23.75 -24.40 -9.64
C THR A 160 -23.42 -24.64 -11.11
N LEU A 161 -22.35 -24.01 -11.62
CA LEU A 161 -21.89 -24.18 -13.00
C LEU A 161 -21.37 -25.60 -13.25
N GLN A 162 -20.61 -26.17 -12.31
CA GLN A 162 -20.12 -27.54 -12.40
C GLN A 162 -21.27 -28.55 -12.48
N GLN A 163 -22.32 -28.39 -11.65
CA GLN A 163 -23.51 -29.24 -11.72
C GLN A 163 -24.21 -29.15 -13.08
N LYS A 164 -24.34 -27.94 -13.65
CA LYS A 164 -24.92 -27.75 -14.98
C LYS A 164 -24.11 -28.44 -16.07
N ILE A 165 -22.78 -28.41 -15.97
CA ILE A 165 -21.90 -29.12 -16.92
C ILE A 165 -22.12 -30.63 -16.83
N THR A 166 -22.14 -31.21 -15.61
CA THR A 166 -22.38 -32.65 -15.43
C THR A 166 -23.77 -33.09 -15.92
N LEU A 167 -24.77 -32.21 -15.91
CA LEU A 167 -26.10 -32.49 -16.44
C LEU A 167 -26.19 -32.42 -17.98
N LEU A 168 -25.18 -31.87 -18.65
CA LEU A 168 -25.11 -31.74 -20.11
C LEU A 168 -24.29 -32.86 -20.78
N ASP A 169 -23.52 -33.63 -20.00
CA ASP A 169 -22.80 -34.84 -20.41
C ASP A 169 -23.64 -36.11 -20.20
#